data_AF-A0A392Q5L4-F1
#
_entry.id   AF-A0A392Q5L4-F1
#
_cell.length_a   1.000
_cell.length_b   1.000
_cell.length_c   1.000
_cell.angle_alpha   90.00
_cell.angle_beta   90.00
_cell.angle_gamma   90.00
#
_symmetry.space_group_name_H-M   'P 1'
#
loop_
_entity.id
_entity.type
_entity.pdbx_description
1 polymer ?
#
loop_
_entity_poly.entity_id
_entity_poly.type
_entity_poly.pdbx_seq_one_letter_code
_entity_poly.pdbx_strand_id
1 'polypeptide(L)' 'MWCTTIGQRATTFLNQWQWAHLNDAQGAGQASRPTHVEWERPSLGKVKCNVDAAFGDNKVGIGEALGLLQAI' A
#
# COMPACT_ATOMS: atom_id res chain seq x y z
N MET A 1 11.66 2.23 -17.67
CA MET A 1 12.04 2.97 -16.44
C MET A 1 10.79 3.33 -15.61
N TRP A 2 9.88 2.37 -15.37
CA TRP A 2 8.62 2.56 -14.62
C TRP A 2 8.48 1.53 -13.49
N CYS A 3 8.96 0.29 -13.69
CA CYS A 3 9.08 -0.72 -12.64
C CYS A 3 9.91 -0.25 -11.44
N THR A 4 10.94 0.58 -11.66
CA THR A 4 11.77 1.13 -10.58
C THR A 4 10.99 2.04 -9.64
N THR A 5 10.09 2.87 -10.16
CA THR A 5 9.29 3.80 -9.36
C THR A 5 8.19 3.08 -8.58
N ILE A 6 7.55 2.07 -9.17
CA ILE A 6 6.54 1.25 -8.48
C ILE A 6 7.19 0.45 -7.35
N GLY A 7 8.34 -0.20 -7.63
CA GLY A 7 9.11 -0.92 -6.62
C GLY A 7 9.54 -0.03 -5.46
N GLN A 8 10.07 1.17 -5.74
CA GLN A 8 10.42 2.14 -4.69
C GLN A 8 9.23 2.50 -3.80
N ARG A 9 8.06 2.78 -4.40
CA ARG A 9 6.85 3.12 -3.64
C ARG A 9 6.35 1.96 -2.78
N ALA A 10 6.39 0.73 -3.32
CA ALA A 10 6.02 -0.47 -2.57
C ALA A 10 6.98 -0.71 -1.39
N THR A 11 8.29 -0.55 -1.59
CA THR A 11 9.29 -0.66 -0.52
C THR A 11 9.11 0.43 0.54
N THR A 12 8.85 1.68 0.14
CA THR A 12 8.56 2.76 1.08
C THR A 12 7.31 2.47 1.93
N PHE A 13 6.23 1.99 1.30
CA PHE A 13 5.00 1.62 2.00
C PHE A 13 5.24 0.47 3.00
N LEU A 14 5.96 -0.58 2.58
CA LEU A 14 6.28 -1.72 3.46
C LEU A 14 7.10 -1.29 4.68
N ASN A 15 8.11 -0.44 4.48
CA ASN A 15 8.92 0.08 5.58
C ASN A 15 8.07 0.94 6.53
N GLN A 16 7.22 1.82 6.02
CA GLN A 16 6.34 2.64 6.85
C GLN A 16 5.37 1.79 7.68
N TRP A 17 4.82 0.73 7.09
CA TRP A 17 3.96 -0.21 7.81
C TRP A 17 4.72 -0.96 8.92
N GLN A 18 5.93 -1.46 8.63
CA GLN A 18 6.77 -2.14 9.63
C GLN A 18 7.10 -1.22 10.81
N TRP A 19 7.48 0.03 10.54
CA TRP A 19 7.74 1.03 11.58
C TRP A 19 6.49 1.36 12.40
N ALA A 20 5.33 1.53 11.76
CA ALA A 20 4.08 1.76 12.46
C ALA A 20 3.71 0.58 13.37
N HIS A 21 3.88 -0.66 12.89
CA HIS A 21 3.59 -1.86 13.67
C HIS A 21 4.52 -2.02 14.88
N LEU A 22 5.82 -1.73 14.72
CA LEU A 22 6.79 -1.73 15.82
C LEU A 22 6.50 -0.65 16.85
N ASN A 23 6.05 0.53 16.42
CA ASN A 23 5.69 1.64 17.31
C ASN A 23 4.36 1.38 18.06
N ASP A 24 3.37 0.78 17.39
CA ASP A 24 2.11 0.34 18.03
C ASP A 24 2.38 -0.75 19.09
N ALA A 25 3.31 -1.67 18.82
CA ALA A 25 3.71 -2.71 19.77
C ALA A 25 4.45 -2.17 21.01
N GLN A 26 5.00 -0.96 20.96
CA GLN A 26 5.70 -0.31 22.08
C GLN A 26 4.80 0.61 22.93
N GLY A 27 3.49 0.66 22.65
CA GLY A 27 2.51 1.36 23.50
C GLY A 27 2.60 2.89 23.47
N ALA A 28 3.36 3.46 22.52
CA ALA A 28 3.55 4.91 22.43
C ALA A 28 2.45 5.54 21.57
N GLY A 29 1.37 5.96 22.24
CA GLY A 29 0.53 7.11 21.91
C GLY A 29 0.04 7.24 20.46
N GLN A 30 -1.25 6.94 20.25
CA GLN A 30 -2.11 7.43 19.16
C GLN A 30 -1.38 8.25 18.08
N ALA A 31 -0.64 7.58 17.19
CA ALA A 31 -0.22 8.20 15.95
C ALA A 31 -1.50 8.66 15.27
N SER A 32 -1.61 9.95 14.93
CA SER A 32 -2.82 10.53 14.37
C SER A 32 -3.25 9.65 13.20
N ARG A 33 -4.38 8.94 13.34
CA ARG A 33 -4.94 8.13 12.25
C ARG A 33 -4.96 9.04 11.02
N PRO A 34 -4.37 8.62 9.89
CA PRO A 34 -4.37 9.46 8.69
C PRO A 34 -5.80 9.92 8.45
N THR A 35 -5.96 11.22 8.23
CA THR A 35 -7.24 11.83 7.87
C THR A 35 -7.87 10.95 6.81
N HIS A 36 -9.10 10.49 7.08
CA HIS A 36 -9.85 9.61 6.18
C HIS A 36 -9.78 10.19 4.76
N VAL A 37 -8.93 9.59 3.92
CA VAL A 37 -8.79 10.00 2.53
C VAL A 37 -10.04 9.46 1.84
N GLU A 38 -10.94 10.36 1.46
CA GLU A 38 -12.07 9.98 0.65
C GLU A 38 -11.56 9.47 -0.70
N TRP A 39 -11.87 8.20 -1.00
CA TRP A 39 -11.40 7.57 -2.21
C TRP A 39 -12.21 8.10 -3.40
N GLU A 40 -11.56 8.80 -4.32
CA GLU A 40 -12.15 9.20 -5.59
C GLU A 40 -11.74 8.24 -6.71
N ARG A 41 -12.68 7.90 -7.59
CA ARG A 41 -12.37 7.08 -8.77
C ARG A 41 -11.45 7.88 -9.71
N PRO A 42 -10.27 7.36 -10.09
CA PRO A 42 -9.39 8.02 -11.05
C PRO A 42 -10.03 8.13 -12.44
N SER A 43 -9.54 9.05 -13.27
CA SER A 43 -9.96 9.15 -14.67
C SER A 43 -9.63 7.89 -15.48
N LEU A 44 -10.45 7.61 -16.50
CA LEU A 44 -10.25 6.49 -17.41
C LEU A 44 -8.90 6.58 -18.15
N GLY A 45 -8.35 5.43 -18.54
CA GLY A 45 -7.06 5.34 -19.22
C GLY A 45 -5.85 5.48 -18.29
N LYS A 46 -6.06 5.66 -16.98
CA LYS A 46 -4.99 5.57 -15.99
C LYS A 46 -4.61 4.12 -15.70
N VAL A 47 -3.35 3.91 -15.34
CA VAL A 47 -2.88 2.60 -14.87
C VAL A 47 -3.46 2.37 -13.47
N LYS A 48 -4.14 1.24 -13.29
CA LYS A 48 -4.60 0.72 -12.01
C LYS A 48 -3.55 -0.27 -11.51
N CYS A 49 -3.18 -0.15 -10.24
CA CYS A 49 -2.41 -1.16 -9.53
C CYS A 49 -3.25 -1.66 -8.36
N ASN A 50 -3.53 -2.95 -8.32
CA ASN A 50 -4.07 -3.63 -7.16
C ASN A 50 -2.89 -4.21 -6.37
N VAL A 51 -2.78 -3.85 -5.09
CA VAL A 51 -1.80 -4.41 -4.18
C VAL A 51 -2.56 -5.11 -3.06
N ASP A 52 -2.17 -6.35 -2.78
CA ASP A 52 -2.72 -7.16 -1.69
C ASP A 52 -1.59 -7.75 -0.86
N ALA A 53 -1.87 -8.01 0.41
CA ALA A 53 -0.94 -8.64 1.33
C ALA A 53 -1.64 -9.75 2.11
N ALA A 54 -1.02 -10.93 2.14
CA ALA A 54 -1.47 -12.08 2.89
C ALA A 54 -0.48 -12.39 4.01
N PHE A 55 -0.97 -12.56 5.24
CA PHE A 55 -0.16 -12.89 6.41
C PHE A 55 -0.42 -14.34 6.84
N GLY A 56 0.64 -15.08 7.14
CA GLY A 56 0.54 -16.44 7.69
C GLY A 56 1.86 -16.87 8.31
N ASP A 57 1.84 -17.60 9.43
CA ASP A 57 3.00 -18.17 10.14
C ASP A 57 4.32 -17.36 10.03
N ASN A 58 4.35 -16.15 10.60
CA ASN A 58 5.50 -15.23 10.60
C ASN A 58 6.02 -14.85 9.19
N LYS A 59 5.19 -15.00 8.16
CA LYS A 59 5.48 -14.64 6.78
C LYS A 59 4.43 -13.66 6.27
N VAL A 60 4.86 -12.87 5.29
CA VAL A 60 3.99 -12.00 4.51
C VAL A 60 4.21 -12.29 3.03
N GLY A 61 3.13 -12.55 2.31
CA GLY A 61 3.09 -12.58 0.85
C GLY A 61 2.56 -11.26 0.35
N ILE A 62 3.19 -10.69 -0.69
CA ILE A 62 2.74 -9.45 -1.34
C ILE A 62 2.40 -9.79 -2.79
N GLY A 63 1.19 -9.44 -3.22
CA GLY A 63 0.73 -9.57 -4.59
C GLY A 63 0.50 -8.21 -5.22
N GLU A 64 1.02 -8.01 -6.43
CA GLU A 64 0.74 -6.82 -7.24
C GLU A 64 0.15 -7.22 -8.60
N ALA A 65 -0.88 -6.49 -9.03
CA ALA A 65 -1.50 -6.67 -10.33
C ALA A 65 -1.70 -5.32 -11.02
N LEU A 66 -1.20 -5.21 -12.25
CA LEU A 66 -1.32 -4.01 -13.08
C LEU A 66 -2.40 -4.19 -14.15
N GLY A 67 -3.18 -3.14 -14.37
CA GLY A 67 -4.18 -3.09 -15.43
C GLY A 67 -4.46 -1.66 -15.89
N LEU A 68 -5.25 -1.53 -16.95
CA LEU A 68 -5.80 -0.23 -17.36
C LEU A 68 -7.17 -0.03 -16.73
N LEU A 69 -7.43 1.17 -16.22
CA LEU A 69 -8.76 1.57 -15.77
C LEU A 69 -9.64 1.85 -17.00
N GLN A 70 -10.54 0.92 -17.31
CA GLN A 70 -11.50 1.02 -18.41
C GLN A 70 -12.92 1.24 -17.87
N ALA A 71 -13.80 1.78 -18.71
CA ALA A 71 -15.23 1.84 -18.40
C ALA A 71 -15.79 0.41 -18.45
N ILE A 72 -16.61 0.07 -17.46
CA ILE A 72 -17.34 -1.22 -17.36
C ILE A 72 -18.59 -1.13 -18.25
#